data_AF-K4LFI7-F1
#
_entry.id   AF-K4LFI7-F1
#
_cell.length_a   1.000
_cell.length_b   1.000
_cell.length_c   1.000
_cell.angle_alpha   90.00
_cell.angle_beta   90.00
_cell.angle_gamma   90.00
#
_symmetry.space_group_name_H-M   'P 1'
#
loop_
_entity.id
_entity.type
_entity.pdbx_description
1 polymer ?
#
loop_
_entity_poly.entity_id
_entity_poly.type
_entity_poly.pdbx_seq_one_letter_code
_entity_poly.pdbx_strand_id
1 'polypeptide(L)'
;MNRKQYSPEMKIQIVKETLETGNASIVARRHDIAPSLVARWARCYKRYGTFYSQKEVPGTNGSCIPPDYKKITKENEQLKKLLGEKDLEIAILRDLLKKTNLPFPIK
;
A
#
# COMPACT_ATOMS: atom_id res chain seq x y z
N MET A 1 23.30 7.25 21.46
CA MET A 1 21.97 6.61 21.34
C MET A 1 21.86 5.96 19.96
N ASN A 2 21.97 4.63 19.86
CA ASN A 2 21.81 3.91 18.59
C ASN A 2 20.31 3.63 18.39
N ARG A 3 19.70 4.18 17.32
CA ARG A 3 18.29 3.93 16.99
C ARG A 3 18.20 2.60 16.25
N LYS A 4 17.64 1.57 16.90
CA LYS A 4 17.27 0.32 16.22
C LYS A 4 16.40 0.65 15.01
N GLN A 5 16.90 0.35 13.82
CA GLN A 5 16.14 0.47 12.57
C GLN A 5 15.43 -0.85 12.31
N TYR A 6 14.12 -0.80 12.12
CA TYR A 6 13.31 -1.96 11.76
C TYR A 6 12.91 -1.85 10.30
N SER A 7 13.03 -2.97 9.56
CA SER A 7 12.63 -3.01 8.16
C SER A 7 11.12 -2.76 8.00
N PRO A 8 10.69 -2.19 6.87
CA PRO A 8 9.27 -1.99 6.57
C PRO A 8 8.45 -3.28 6.67
N GLU A 9 9.00 -4.38 6.17
CA GLU A 9 8.34 -5.69 6.08
C GLU A 9 8.09 -6.25 7.47
N MET A 10 9.09 -6.17 8.36
CA MET A 10 8.98 -6.63 9.73
C MET A 10 7.91 -5.84 10.50
N LYS A 11 7.84 -4.52 10.30
CA LYS A 11 6.79 -3.68 10.92
C LYS A 11 5.39 -4.07 10.45
N ILE A 12 5.23 -4.35 9.15
CA ILE A 12 3.94 -4.82 8.59
C ILE A 12 3.52 -6.11 9.25
N GLN A 13 4.42 -7.08 9.33
CA GLN A 13 4.14 -8.38 9.95
C GLN A 13 3.72 -8.25 11.41
N ILE A 14 4.49 -7.48 12.20
CA ILE A 14 4.20 -7.25 13.62
C ILE A 14 2.84 -6.60 13.83
N VAL A 15 2.50 -5.62 13.00
CA VAL A 15 1.21 -4.92 13.14
C VAL A 15 0.05 -5.80 12.73
N LYS A 16 0.17 -6.59 11.66
CA LYS A 16 -0.86 -7.56 11.28
C LYS A 16 -1.11 -8.55 12.42
N GLU A 17 -0.05 -9.14 12.95
CA GLU A 17 -0.12 -10.08 14.07
C GLU A 17 -0.74 -9.43 15.32
N THR A 18 -0.43 -8.15 15.57
CA THR A 18 -1.01 -7.38 16.68
C THR A 18 -2.50 -7.12 16.50
N LEU A 19 -2.94 -6.83 15.27
CA LEU A 19 -4.35 -6.62 14.95
C LEU A 19 -5.16 -7.92 15.03
N GLU A 20 -4.57 -9.03 14.62
CA GLU A 20 -5.18 -10.37 14.71
C GLU A 20 -5.28 -10.86 16.17
N THR A 21 -4.20 -10.70 16.93
CA THR A 21 -4.14 -11.17 18.34
C THR A 21 -4.87 -10.23 19.29
N GLY A 22 -5.00 -8.94 18.93
CA GLY A 22 -5.54 -7.89 19.80
C GLY A 22 -4.63 -7.52 20.98
N ASN A 23 -3.45 -8.14 21.12
CA ASN A 23 -2.53 -7.92 22.24
C ASN A 23 -1.10 -7.57 21.78
N ALA A 24 -0.80 -6.27 21.80
CA ALA A 24 0.51 -5.75 21.40
C ALA A 24 1.66 -6.23 22.29
N SER A 25 1.41 -6.55 23.57
CA SER A 25 2.44 -6.94 24.52
C SER A 25 2.99 -8.34 24.24
N ILE A 26 2.14 -9.26 23.79
CA ILE A 26 2.54 -10.64 23.45
C ILE A 26 3.40 -10.61 22.17
N VAL A 27 2.91 -9.92 21.13
CA VAL A 27 3.64 -9.78 19.87
C VAL A 27 4.98 -9.07 20.08
N ALA A 28 5.00 -8.00 20.89
CA ALA A 28 6.22 -7.30 21.27
C ALA A 28 7.28 -8.21 21.89
N ARG A 29 6.89 -9.13 22.78
CA ARG A 29 7.81 -10.10 23.40
C ARG A 29 8.35 -11.10 22.38
N ARG A 30 7.52 -11.58 21.44
CA ARG A 30 7.93 -12.54 20.39
C ARG A 30 9.00 -11.97 19.46
N HIS A 31 8.93 -10.67 19.19
CA HIS A 31 9.83 -9.98 18.27
C HIS A 31 10.96 -9.19 18.97
N ASP A 32 11.09 -9.28 20.30
CA ASP A 32 12.03 -8.51 21.14
C ASP A 32 11.95 -6.98 20.93
N ILE A 33 10.72 -6.47 20.91
CA ILE A 33 10.42 -5.05 20.67
C ILE A 33 9.70 -4.48 21.88
N ALA A 34 9.88 -3.19 22.13
CA ALA A 34 9.14 -2.50 23.18
C ALA A 34 7.62 -2.52 22.89
N PRO A 35 6.76 -2.97 23.84
CA PRO A 35 5.31 -3.00 23.65
C PRO A 35 4.70 -1.65 23.28
N SER A 36 5.24 -0.55 23.82
CA SER A 36 4.82 0.82 23.50
C SER A 36 5.05 1.16 22.02
N LEU A 37 6.11 0.62 21.40
CA LEU A 37 6.42 0.83 20.00
C LEU A 37 5.44 0.06 19.10
N VAL A 38 5.16 -1.20 19.43
CA VAL A 38 4.17 -2.03 18.71
C VAL A 38 2.77 -1.43 18.80
N ALA A 39 2.35 -1.00 19.99
CA ALA A 39 1.07 -0.34 20.20
C ALA A 39 0.95 0.96 19.37
N ARG A 40 2.04 1.74 19.27
CA ARG A 40 2.10 2.93 18.42
C ARG A 40 1.97 2.56 16.94
N TRP A 41 2.70 1.56 16.46
CA TRP A 41 2.59 1.12 15.06
C TRP A 41 1.19 0.60 14.72
N ALA A 42 0.58 -0.20 15.59
CA ALA A 42 -0.77 -0.70 15.40
C ALA A 42 -1.80 0.44 15.34
N ARG A 43 -1.68 1.44 16.22
CA ARG A 43 -2.54 2.63 16.21
C ARG A 43 -2.38 3.42 14.91
N CYS A 44 -1.15 3.65 14.45
CA CYS A 44 -0.89 4.45 13.25
C CYS A 44 -1.35 3.71 11.98
N TYR A 45 -1.14 2.40 11.92
CA TYR A 45 -1.62 1.59 10.82
C TYR A 45 -3.16 1.52 10.78
N LYS A 46 -3.82 1.34 11.92
CA LYS A 46 -5.30 1.35 11.99
C LYS A 46 -5.90 2.68 11.54
N ARG A 47 -5.23 3.80 11.84
CA ARG A 47 -5.74 5.15 11.54
C ARG A 47 -5.39 5.64 10.14
N TYR A 48 -4.21 5.32 9.64
CA TYR A 48 -3.66 5.93 8.43
C TYR A 48 -3.27 4.92 7.35
N GLY A 49 -3.27 3.61 7.65
CA GLY A 49 -2.78 2.57 6.73
C GLY A 49 -1.26 2.55 6.55
N THR A 50 -0.51 3.35 7.32
CA THR A 50 0.95 3.51 7.19
C THR A 50 1.64 3.59 8.56
N PHE A 51 2.91 3.16 8.59
CA PHE A 51 3.80 3.19 9.76
C PHE A 51 4.68 4.44 9.82
N TYR A 52 4.74 5.20 8.72
CA TYR A 52 5.61 6.35 8.59
C TYR A 52 4.86 7.61 8.98
N SER A 53 5.47 8.38 9.89
CA SER A 53 5.24 9.82 9.93
C SER A 53 5.97 10.38 8.72
N GLN A 54 5.27 11.01 7.77
CA GLN A 54 5.95 11.73 6.71
C GLN A 54 6.79 12.83 7.37
N LYS A 55 8.11 12.64 7.35
CA LYS A 55 9.15 13.68 7.47
C LYS A 55 8.61 15.02 6.90
N GLU A 56 8.70 16.20 7.53
CA GLU A 56 9.47 16.68 8.67
C GLU A 56 8.70 17.86 9.29
N VAL A 57 8.36 17.80 10.58
CA VAL A 57 8.12 19.01 11.37
C VAL A 57 9.05 18.93 12.58
N PRO A 58 10.09 19.78 12.67
CA PRO A 58 10.95 19.82 13.84
C PRO A 58 10.12 20.18 15.07
N GLY A 59 10.09 19.30 16.08
CA GLY A 59 9.40 19.57 17.36
C GLY A 59 8.12 18.77 17.60
N THR A 60 7.61 17.98 16.65
CA THR A 60 6.43 17.13 16.90
C THR A 60 6.87 15.74 17.37
N ASN A 61 6.93 15.56 18.67
CA ASN A 61 7.16 14.27 19.31
C ASN A 61 6.09 13.26 18.87
N GLY A 62 6.40 12.38 17.92
CA GLY A 62 5.69 11.12 17.71
C GLY A 62 4.30 11.19 17.04
N SER A 63 3.92 12.31 16.41
CA SER A 63 2.64 12.38 15.69
C SER A 63 2.71 11.60 14.38
N CYS A 64 1.75 10.69 14.18
CA CYS A 64 1.57 9.98 12.92
C CYS A 64 0.85 10.91 11.94
N ILE A 65 1.61 11.44 11.00
CA ILE A 65 1.13 12.37 9.98
C ILE A 65 0.43 11.55 8.89
N PRO A 66 -0.80 11.91 8.48
CA PRO A 66 -1.49 11.20 7.40
C PRO A 66 -0.64 11.25 6.12
N PRO A 67 -0.60 10.16 5.33
CA PRO A 67 0.07 10.20 4.04
C PRO A 67 -0.58 11.27 3.16
N ASP A 68 0.19 11.86 2.25
CA ASP A 68 -0.27 12.82 1.24
C ASP A 68 -1.16 12.09 0.22
N TYR A 69 -2.37 11.74 0.67
CA TYR A 69 -3.39 11.03 -0.08
C TYR A 69 -3.67 11.73 -1.41
N LYS A 70 -3.53 13.06 -1.47
CA LYS A 70 -3.78 13.85 -2.69
C LYS A 70 -2.82 13.51 -3.82
N LYS A 71 -1.56 13.21 -3.54
CA LYS A 71 -0.59 12.79 -4.58
C LYS A 71 -0.88 11.38 -5.03
N ILE A 72 -1.08 10.47 -4.07
CA ILE A 72 -1.38 9.07 -4.33
C ILE A 72 -2.68 8.92 -5.13
N THR A 73 -3.72 9.70 -4.83
CA THR A 73 -4.99 9.65 -5.58
C THR A 73 -4.81 10.15 -7.01
N LYS A 74 -4.05 11.24 -7.21
CA LYS A 74 -3.75 11.75 -8.55
C LYS A 74 -2.98 10.73 -9.40
N GLU A 75 -1.95 10.13 -8.83
CA GLU A 75 -1.19 9.07 -9.50
C GLU A 75 -2.09 7.87 -9.86
N ASN A 76 -2.97 7.46 -8.93
CA ASN A 76 -3.93 6.39 -9.20
C ASN A 76 -4.91 6.73 -10.32
N GLU A 77 -5.44 7.97 -10.35
CA GLU A 77 -6.33 8.42 -11.42
C GLU A 77 -5.61 8.41 -12.78
N GLN A 78 -4.36 8.88 -12.83
CA GLN A 78 -3.54 8.86 -14.05
C GLN A 78 -3.29 7.43 -14.53
N LEU A 79 -2.92 6.51 -13.63
CA LEU A 79 -2.69 5.10 -13.95
C LEU A 79 -3.96 4.41 -14.47
N LYS A 80 -5.12 4.66 -13.84
CA LYS A 80 -6.40 4.12 -14.30
C LYS A 80 -6.77 4.60 -15.69
N LYS A 81 -6.50 5.87 -16.01
CA LYS A 81 -6.74 6.43 -17.34
C LYS A 81 -5.88 5.74 -18.40
N LEU A 82 -4.57 5.63 -18.15
CA LEU A 82 -3.64 4.96 -19.05
C LEU A 82 -4.01 3.49 -19.28
N LEU A 83 -4.48 2.80 -18.24
CA LEU A 83 -4.94 1.43 -18.34
C LEU A 83 -6.17 1.31 -19.25
N GLY A 84 -7.17 2.18 -19.09
CA GLY A 84 -8.36 2.20 -19.94
C GLY A 84 -8.04 2.49 -21.41
N GLU A 85 -7.10 3.39 -21.68
CA GLU A 85 -6.63 3.67 -23.06
C GLU A 85 -5.99 2.43 -23.69
N LYS A 86 -5.18 1.69 -22.91
CA LYS A 86 -4.54 0.45 -23.36
C LYS A 86 -5.54 -0.68 -23.59
N ASP A 87 -6.54 -0.83 -22.73
CA ASP A 87 -7.59 -1.83 -22.89
C ASP A 87 -8.46 -1.56 -24.13
N LEU A 88 -8.74 -0.28 -24.43
CA LEU A 88 -9.44 0.13 -25.64
C LEU A 88 -8.62 -0.18 -26.90
N GLU A 89 -7.33 0.12 -26.89
CA GLU A 89 -6.41 -0.22 -27.98
C GLU A 89 -6.41 -1.73 -28.25
N ILE A 90 -6.30 -2.55 -27.20
CA ILE A 90 -6.36 -4.02 -27.29
C ILE A 90 -7.71 -4.49 -27.85
N ALA A 91 -8.82 -3.89 -27.41
CA ALA A 91 -10.15 -4.26 -27.89
C ALA A 91 -10.31 -4.00 -29.39
N ILE A 92 -9.85 -2.85 -29.88
CA ILE A 92 -9.86 -2.50 -31.31
C ILE A 92 -8.98 -3.48 -32.10
N LEU A 93 -7.75 -3.72 -31.66
CA LEU A 93 -6.84 -4.64 -32.34
C LEU A 93 -7.42 -6.05 -32.44
N ARG A 94 -8.06 -6.54 -31.38
CA ARG A 94 -8.75 -7.84 -31.39
C ARG A 94 -9.94 -7.87 -32.34
N ASP A 95 -10.71 -6.79 -32.44
CA ASP A 95 -11.84 -6.69 -33.37
C ASP A 95 -11.37 -6.70 -34.84
N LEU A 96 -10.27 -5.99 -35.14
CA LEU A 96 -9.64 -6.01 -36.45
C LEU A 96 -9.15 -7.41 -36.83
N LEU A 97 -8.46 -8.11 -35.92
CA LEU A 97 -8.02 -9.48 -36.16
C LEU A 97 -9.17 -10.47 -36.35
N LYS A 98 -10.31 -10.26 -35.69
CA LYS A 98 -11.51 -11.08 -35.94
C LYS A 98 -12.07 -10.83 -37.34
N LYS A 99 -12.11 -9.59 -37.79
CA LYS A 99 -12.58 -9.22 -39.14
C LYS A 99 -11.71 -9.78 -40.25
N THR A 100 -10.40 -9.89 -40.04
CA THR A 100 -9.48 -10.46 -41.04
C THR A 100 -9.53 -11.99 -41.13
N ASN A 101 -9.96 -12.68 -40.07
CA ASN A 101 -10.03 -14.15 -40.02
C ASN A 101 -11.45 -14.70 -40.30
N LEU A 102 -12.32 -13.94 -40.96
CA LEU A 102 -13.60 -14.47 -41.42
C LEU A 102 -13.36 -15.38 -42.63
N PRO A 103 -13.82 -16.65 -42.61
CA PRO A 103 -13.72 -17.51 -43.78
C PRO A 103 -14.53 -16.86 -44.91
N PHE A 104 -13.86 -16.56 -46.02
CA PHE A 104 -14.50 -15.98 -47.19
C PHE A 104 -15.67 -16.87 -47.64
N PRO A 105 -16.86 -16.30 -47.92
CA PRO A 105 -17.97 -17.11 -48.41
C PRO A 105 -17.58 -17.70 -49.76
N ILE A 106 -17.40 -19.02 -49.77
CA ILE A 106 -17.17 -19.80 -50.99
C ILE A 106 -18.50 -19.75 -51.76
N LYS A 107 -18.47 -19.10 -52.93
CA LYS A 107 -19.59 -19.07 -53.88
C LYS A 107 -19.70 -20.38 -54.64
#